data_AF-A0A8J7LCI6-F1
#
_entry.id   AF-A0A8J7LCI6-F1
#
_cell.length_a   1.000
_cell.length_b   1.000
_cell.length_c   1.000
_cell.angle_alpha   90.00
_cell.angle_beta   90.00
_cell.angle_gamma   90.00
#
_symmetry.space_group_name_H-M   'P 1'
#
loop_
_entity.id
_entity.type
_entity.pdbx_description
1 polymer ?
#
loop_
_entity_poly.entity_id
_entity_poly.type
_entity_poly.pdbx_seq_one_letter_code
_entity_poly.pdbx_strand_id
1 'polypeptide(L)'
;MTCDRYLEQAKSNEQAARSIENSYPDWAVTMCFYAALHWVEHYACIKGFDIGQYKEDDKESRHTCRRKYVDDLAHQLGNSNLRKAYTYLERESRKARYLQDLTSDAKMHYTKDKFTLRESFQKLLARPG
;
A
#
# COMPACT_ATOMS: atom_id res chain seq x y z
N MET A 1 16.13 17.68 -4.09
CA MET A 1 15.53 16.47 -4.70
C MET A 1 14.47 16.94 -5.69
N THR A 2 14.50 16.51 -6.94
CA THR A 2 13.49 16.93 -7.92
C THR A 2 12.16 16.21 -7.65
N CYS A 3 11.04 16.91 -7.83
CA CYS A 3 9.69 16.34 -7.65
C CYS A 3 9.41 15.18 -8.62
N ASP A 4 10.19 15.08 -9.71
CA ASP A 4 10.05 14.09 -10.78
C ASP A 4 10.18 12.64 -10.29
N ARG A 5 10.95 12.39 -9.23
CA ARG A 5 11.07 11.04 -8.65
C ARG A 5 9.70 10.46 -8.26
N TYR A 6 8.82 11.31 -7.75
CA TYR A 6 7.49 10.90 -7.31
C TYR A 6 6.57 10.67 -8.51
N LEU A 7 6.70 11.49 -9.55
CA LEU A 7 5.97 11.31 -10.80
C LEU A 7 6.29 9.97 -11.44
N GLU A 8 7.58 9.64 -11.56
CA GLU A 8 8.02 8.38 -12.18
C GLU A 8 7.63 7.17 -11.34
N GLN A 9 7.70 7.27 -10.00
CA GLN A 9 7.19 6.22 -9.11
C GLN A 9 5.68 6.03 -9.23
N ALA A 10 4.91 7.12 -9.36
CA ALA A 10 3.47 7.05 -9.54
C ALA A 10 3.11 6.32 -10.83
N LYS A 11 3.66 6.75 -11.97
CA LYS A 11 3.43 6.14 -13.28
C LYS A 11 3.85 4.67 -13.33
N SER A 12 5.03 4.35 -12.78
CA SER A 12 5.55 2.99 -12.74
C SER A 12 4.61 2.05 -11.98
N ASN A 13 4.10 2.48 -10.83
CA ASN A 13 3.14 1.71 -10.05
C ASN A 13 1.79 1.55 -10.76
N GLU A 14 1.29 2.57 -11.47
CA GLU A 14 0.06 2.44 -12.27
C GLU A 14 0.23 1.43 -13.41
N GLN A 15 1.36 1.48 -14.11
CA GLN A 15 1.67 0.55 -15.19
C GLN A 15 1.80 -0.87 -14.66
N ALA A 16 2.50 -1.05 -13.54
CA ALA A 16 2.64 -2.35 -12.89
C ALA A 16 1.27 -2.90 -12.46
N ALA A 17 0.42 -2.08 -11.83
CA ALA A 17 -0.93 -2.47 -11.42
C ALA A 17 -1.74 -3.00 -12.61
N ARG A 18 -1.77 -2.27 -13.73
CA ARG A 18 -2.47 -2.68 -14.96
C ARG A 18 -1.94 -3.99 -15.53
N SER A 19 -0.62 -4.20 -15.49
CA SER A 19 -0.01 -5.41 -16.05
C SER A 19 -0.37 -6.69 -15.28
N ILE A 20 -0.78 -6.56 -14.01
CA ILE A 20 -1.05 -7.71 -13.13
C ILE A 20 -2.51 -7.80 -12.67
N GLU A 21 -3.39 -6.88 -13.08
CA GLU A 21 -4.76 -6.77 -12.53
C GLU A 21 -5.59 -8.05 -12.63
N ASN A 22 -5.42 -8.80 -13.73
CA ASN A 22 -6.16 -10.04 -13.96
C ASN A 22 -5.54 -11.25 -13.24
N SER A 23 -4.23 -11.23 -12.98
CA SER A 23 -3.50 -12.37 -12.40
C SER A 23 -3.30 -12.23 -10.89
N TYR A 24 -3.16 -11.00 -10.40
CA TYR A 24 -2.84 -10.66 -9.01
C TYR A 24 -3.62 -9.41 -8.58
N PRO A 25 -4.96 -9.48 -8.50
CA PRO A 25 -5.81 -8.31 -8.23
C PRO A 25 -5.50 -7.63 -6.89
N ASP A 26 -5.15 -8.38 -5.85
CA ASP A 26 -4.77 -7.82 -4.53
C ASP A 26 -3.50 -6.97 -4.61
N TRP A 27 -2.52 -7.43 -5.39
CA TRP A 27 -1.29 -6.70 -5.65
C TRP A 27 -1.53 -5.50 -6.56
N ALA A 28 -2.43 -5.60 -7.53
CA ALA A 28 -2.83 -4.48 -8.37
C ALA A 28 -3.45 -3.35 -7.53
N VAL A 29 -4.37 -3.67 -6.61
CA VAL A 29 -4.97 -2.70 -5.67
C VAL A 29 -3.89 -2.04 -4.80
N THR A 30 -2.93 -2.84 -4.32
CA THR A 30 -1.80 -2.33 -3.53
C THR A 30 -0.93 -1.37 -4.33
N MET A 31 -0.63 -1.69 -5.59
CA MET A 31 0.13 -0.82 -6.49
C MET A 31 -0.64 0.46 -6.84
N CYS A 32 -1.96 0.38 -7.05
CA CYS A 32 -2.81 1.56 -7.24
C CYS A 32 -2.74 2.52 -6.05
N PHE A 33 -2.72 1.99 -4.82
CA PHE A 33 -2.54 2.84 -3.63
C PHE A 33 -1.13 3.47 -3.57
N TYR A 34 -0.08 2.70 -3.90
CA TYR A 34 1.28 3.24 -3.98
C TYR A 34 1.42 4.30 -5.09
N ALA A 35 0.73 4.15 -6.21
CA ALA A 35 0.65 5.21 -7.21
C ALA A 35 0.00 6.48 -6.64
N ALA A 36 -1.16 6.34 -6.00
CA ALA A 36 -1.90 7.46 -5.41
C ALA A 36 -1.06 8.23 -4.38
N LEU A 37 -0.30 7.56 -3.51
CA LEU A 37 0.53 8.25 -2.54
C LEU A 37 1.68 9.03 -3.20
N HIS A 38 2.24 8.52 -4.30
CA HIS A 38 3.29 9.22 -5.04
C HIS A 38 2.75 10.39 -5.86
N TRP A 39 1.53 10.30 -6.37
CA TRP A 39 0.84 11.46 -6.96
C TRP A 39 0.64 12.58 -5.95
N VAL A 40 0.24 12.25 -4.72
CA VAL A 40 0.07 13.21 -3.63
C VAL A 40 1.40 13.88 -3.26
N GLU A 41 2.47 13.09 -3.11
CA GLU A 41 3.82 13.60 -2.82
C GLU A 41 4.37 14.49 -3.95
N HIS A 42 4.12 14.12 -5.20
CA HIS A 42 4.49 14.92 -6.37
C HIS A 42 3.79 16.28 -6.37
N TYR A 43 2.47 16.27 -6.15
CA TYR A 43 1.68 17.50 -6.10
C TYR A 43 2.13 18.42 -4.97
N ALA A 44 2.31 17.88 -3.75
CA ALA A 44 2.80 18.65 -2.62
C ALA A 44 4.18 19.27 -2.90
N CYS A 45 5.09 18.49 -3.49
CA CYS A 45 6.41 18.96 -3.88
C CYS A 45 6.35 20.12 -4.90
N ILE A 46 5.50 20.03 -5.93
CA ILE A 46 5.30 21.11 -6.92
C ILE A 46 4.76 22.38 -6.24
N LYS A 47 3.90 22.23 -5.23
CA LYS A 47 3.35 23.34 -4.46
C LYS A 47 4.31 23.87 -3.39
N GLY A 48 5.52 23.32 -3.27
CA GLY A 48 6.49 23.71 -2.24
C GLY A 48 6.04 23.35 -0.82
N PHE A 49 5.13 22.39 -0.68
CA PHE A 49 4.62 21.94 0.61
C PHE A 49 5.34 20.66 1.05
N ASP A 50 5.95 20.69 2.24
CA ASP A 50 6.53 19.50 2.85
C ASP A 50 5.45 18.75 3.66
N ILE A 51 5.03 17.58 3.19
CA ILE A 51 4.05 16.74 3.91
C ILE A 51 4.60 16.30 5.29
N GLY A 52 5.93 16.20 5.46
CA GLY A 52 6.55 15.84 6.73
C GLY A 52 6.35 16.88 7.83
N GLN A 53 5.87 18.08 7.51
CA GLN A 53 5.60 19.12 8.50
C GLN A 53 4.35 18.85 9.36
N TYR A 54 3.44 17.96 8.91
CA TYR A 54 2.39 17.48 9.79
C TYR A 54 3.03 16.74 10.96
N LYS A 55 2.86 17.25 12.19
CA LYS A 55 3.40 16.61 13.39
C LYS A 55 2.80 15.20 13.56
N GLU A 56 3.68 14.27 13.91
CA GLU A 56 3.38 12.85 14.06
C GLU A 56 3.45 12.48 15.54
N ASP A 57 2.42 11.80 16.04
CA ASP A 57 2.43 11.20 17.38
C ASP A 57 2.74 9.68 17.34
N ASP A 58 2.92 9.06 16.15
CA ASP A 58 2.97 7.60 16.01
C ASP A 58 3.71 7.07 14.75
N LYS A 59 4.01 5.75 14.70
CA LYS A 59 4.80 5.03 13.67
C LYS A 59 4.14 4.89 12.29
N GLU A 60 2.82 5.05 12.13
CA GLU A 60 2.14 5.15 10.79
C GLU A 60 2.27 6.56 10.19
N SER A 61 3.44 7.12 10.39
CA SER A 61 3.66 8.54 10.53
C SER A 61 3.42 9.25 9.19
N ARG A 62 4.10 8.78 8.13
CA ARG A 62 3.95 9.32 6.78
C ARG A 62 2.60 9.05 6.12
N HIS A 63 1.96 7.90 6.37
CA HIS A 63 0.63 7.62 5.83
C HIS A 63 -0.41 8.56 6.44
N THR A 64 -0.29 8.81 7.74
CA THR A 64 -1.12 9.78 8.47
C THR A 64 -0.92 11.20 7.94
N CYS A 65 0.32 11.64 7.74
CA CYS A 65 0.63 12.96 7.19
C CYS A 65 0.06 13.14 5.78
N ARG A 66 0.19 12.14 4.90
CA ARG A 66 -0.42 12.18 3.55
C ARG A 66 -1.94 12.23 3.61
N ARG A 67 -2.57 11.47 4.52
CA ARG A 67 -4.02 11.48 4.68
C ARG A 67 -4.51 12.87 5.12
N LYS A 68 -3.82 13.51 6.08
CA LYS A 68 -4.10 14.90 6.49
C LYS A 68 -3.96 15.85 5.30
N TYR A 69 -2.86 15.76 4.56
CA TYR A 69 -2.66 16.57 3.36
C TYR A 69 -3.77 16.42 2.31
N VAL A 70 -4.18 15.18 2.03
CA VAL A 70 -5.27 14.90 1.08
C VAL A 70 -6.61 15.44 1.59
N ASP A 71 -6.87 15.38 2.90
CA ASP A 71 -8.08 15.95 3.50
C ASP A 71 -8.11 17.48 3.36
N ASP A 72 -7.00 18.14 3.67
CA ASP A 72 -6.85 19.60 3.51
C ASP A 72 -7.01 20.00 2.04
N LEU A 73 -6.36 19.27 1.12
CA LEU A 73 -6.47 19.50 -0.32
C LEU A 73 -7.90 19.28 -0.83
N ALA A 74 -8.58 18.24 -0.36
CA ALA A 74 -9.97 17.97 -0.72
C ALA A 74 -10.91 19.11 -0.26
N HIS A 75 -10.69 19.67 0.93
CA HIS A 75 -11.42 20.85 1.41
C HIS A 75 -11.14 22.08 0.54
N GLN A 76 -9.86 22.38 0.27
CA GLN A 76 -9.46 23.52 -0.56
C GLN A 76 -10.06 23.47 -1.97
N LEU A 77 -10.16 22.27 -2.55
CA LEU A 77 -10.72 22.07 -3.89
C LEU A 77 -12.25 21.90 -3.90
N GLY A 78 -12.90 21.86 -2.73
CA GLY A 78 -14.32 21.50 -2.63
C GLY A 78 -14.64 20.09 -3.14
N ASN A 79 -13.64 19.20 -3.17
CA ASN A 79 -13.72 17.88 -3.79
C ASN A 79 -13.68 16.77 -2.73
N SER A 80 -14.82 16.50 -2.09
CA SER A 80 -14.93 15.43 -1.10
C SER A 80 -14.69 14.03 -1.67
N ASN A 81 -14.82 13.85 -3.00
CA ASN A 81 -14.56 12.56 -3.65
C ASN A 81 -13.08 12.20 -3.63
N LEU A 82 -12.17 13.19 -3.68
CA LEU A 82 -10.73 12.96 -3.56
C LEU A 82 -10.39 12.27 -2.23
N ARG A 83 -10.89 12.82 -1.12
CA ARG A 83 -10.71 12.25 0.22
C ARG A 83 -11.28 10.83 0.29
N LYS A 84 -12.49 10.62 -0.22
CA LYS A 84 -13.16 9.31 -0.20
C LYS A 84 -12.39 8.27 -1.00
N ALA A 85 -11.97 8.61 -2.21
CA ALA A 85 -11.21 7.72 -3.09
C ALA A 85 -9.86 7.33 -2.48
N TYR A 86 -9.11 8.30 -1.95
CA TYR A 86 -7.82 8.04 -1.32
C TYR A 86 -7.97 7.15 -0.07
N THR A 87 -8.93 7.46 0.79
CA THR A 87 -9.22 6.67 2.00
C THR A 87 -9.66 5.25 1.67
N TYR A 88 -10.48 5.09 0.63
CA TYR A 88 -10.91 3.79 0.14
C TYR A 88 -9.71 2.96 -0.35
N LEU A 89 -8.88 3.51 -1.24
CA LEU A 89 -7.69 2.83 -1.76
C LEU A 89 -6.70 2.44 -0.65
N GLU A 90 -6.48 3.32 0.33
CA GLU A 90 -5.65 3.02 1.49
C GLU A 90 -6.17 1.81 2.27
N ARG A 91 -7.48 1.78 2.54
CA ARG A 91 -8.12 0.68 3.26
C ARG A 91 -8.05 -0.63 2.49
N GLU A 92 -8.41 -0.63 1.20
CA GLU A 92 -8.37 -1.85 0.38
C GLU A 92 -6.93 -2.34 0.19
N SER A 93 -5.94 -1.44 0.05
CA SER A 93 -4.53 -1.83 0.02
C SER A 93 -4.04 -2.46 1.33
N ARG A 94 -4.52 -1.98 2.48
CA ARG A 94 -4.20 -2.60 3.78
C ARG A 94 -4.83 -3.99 3.90
N LYS A 95 -6.08 -4.15 3.47
CA LYS A 95 -6.74 -5.46 3.42
C LYS A 95 -6.00 -6.43 2.52
N ALA A 96 -5.66 -6.02 1.30
CA ALA A 96 -4.91 -6.83 0.34
C ALA A 96 -3.54 -7.29 0.88
N ARG A 97 -2.79 -6.42 1.56
CA ARG A 97 -1.45 -6.74 2.08
C ARG A 97 -1.46 -7.55 3.37
N TYR A 98 -2.42 -7.28 4.26
CA TYR A 98 -2.39 -7.79 5.63
C TYR A 98 -3.53 -8.75 5.94
N LEU A 99 -4.42 -9.03 4.98
CA LEU A 99 -5.57 -9.90 5.17
C LEU A 99 -6.41 -9.44 6.39
N GLN A 100 -6.54 -8.12 6.60
CA GLN A 100 -7.39 -7.59 7.65
C GLN A 100 -8.81 -8.13 7.43
N ASP A 101 -9.35 -8.80 8.45
CA ASP A 101 -10.63 -9.55 8.51
C ASP A 101 -10.56 -11.08 8.28
N LEU A 102 -9.37 -11.66 8.09
CA LEU A 102 -9.17 -13.10 8.27
C LEU A 102 -8.68 -13.38 9.69
N THR A 103 -9.35 -14.28 10.42
CA THR A 103 -8.96 -14.77 11.76
C THR A 103 -7.64 -15.56 11.77
N SER A 104 -6.95 -15.62 10.64
CA SER A 104 -5.68 -16.30 10.44
C SER A 104 -4.85 -15.45 9.49
N ASP A 105 -3.96 -14.63 10.02
CA ASP A 105 -2.98 -13.94 9.19
C ASP A 105 -1.87 -14.94 8.78
N ALA A 106 -1.28 -14.73 7.61
CA ALA A 106 -0.12 -15.51 7.16
C ALA A 106 1.02 -15.47 8.20
N LYS A 107 1.07 -14.41 9.02
CA LYS A 107 1.97 -14.32 10.17
C LYS A 107 1.71 -15.41 11.20
N MET A 108 0.48 -15.73 11.59
CA MET A 108 0.18 -16.88 12.46
C MET A 108 0.60 -18.21 11.83
N HIS A 109 0.45 -18.41 10.53
CA HIS A 109 0.94 -19.63 9.86
C HIS A 109 2.48 -19.72 9.83
N TYR A 110 3.18 -18.60 9.67
CA TYR A 110 4.66 -18.58 9.60
C TYR A 110 5.36 -18.45 10.96
N THR A 111 4.68 -17.97 12.00
CA THR A 111 5.31 -17.74 13.32
C THR A 111 4.92 -18.75 14.37
N LYS A 112 3.79 -19.47 14.20
CA LYS A 112 3.24 -20.32 15.26
C LYS A 112 3.62 -21.79 15.14
N ASP A 113 3.95 -22.27 13.94
CA ASP A 113 4.53 -23.59 13.77
C ASP A 113 5.95 -23.48 13.23
N LYS A 114 6.92 -24.00 14.00
CA LYS A 114 8.26 -24.36 13.50
C LYS A 114 8.19 -25.52 12.48
N PHE A 115 7.13 -25.62 11.69
CA PHE A 115 7.07 -26.55 10.58
C PHE A 115 7.87 -25.95 9.44
N THR A 116 9.13 -26.36 9.34
CA THR A 116 9.92 -25.99 8.18
C THR A 116 9.33 -26.71 6.96
N LEU A 117 8.99 -25.95 5.92
CA LEU A 117 8.57 -26.46 4.60
C LEU A 117 9.41 -27.65 4.12
N ARG A 118 10.68 -27.67 4.52
CA ARG A 118 11.65 -28.75 4.30
C ARG A 118 11.18 -30.12 4.81
N GLU A 119 10.56 -30.20 5.99
CA GLU A 119 10.09 -31.47 6.56
C GLU A 119 8.89 -32.05 5.80
N SER A 120 8.02 -31.20 5.25
CA SER A 120 6.87 -31.63 4.44
C SER A 120 7.32 -32.25 3.11
N PHE A 121 8.34 -31.67 2.46
CA PHE A 121 8.91 -32.23 1.24
C PHE A 121 9.74 -33.49 1.51
N GLN A 122 10.45 -33.57 2.64
CA GLN A 122 11.16 -34.80 3.03
C GLN A 122 10.21 -35.97 3.29
N LYS A 123 9.03 -35.73 3.88
CA LYS A 123 8.01 -36.77 4.07
C LYS A 123 7.37 -37.26 2.77
N LEU A 124 7.26 -36.40 1.75
CA LEU A 124 6.81 -36.80 0.41
C LEU A 124 7.83 -37.69 -0.31
N LEU A 125 9.13 -37.42 -0.11
CA LEU A 125 10.22 -38.19 -0.71
C LEU A 125 10.55 -39.49 0.05
N ALA A 126 10.11 -39.61 1.31
CA ALA A 126 10.37 -40.77 2.16
C ALA A 126 9.26 -41.83 2.16
N ARG A 127 8.18 -41.64 1.41
CA ARG A 127 7.18 -42.70 1.20
C ARG A 127 7.66 -43.63 0.07
N PRO A 128 7.92 -44.92 0.31
CA PRO A 128 8.05 -45.87 -0.78
C PRO A 128 6.69 -46.01 -1.48
N GLY A 129 6.72 -46.07 -2.80
CA GLY A 129 5.56 -46.43 -3.63
C GLY A 129 5.12 -47.86 -3.40
#